data_AF-A0A2N2AEF6-F1
#
_entry.id   AF-A0A2N2AEF6-F1
#
_cell.length_a   1.000
_cell.length_b   1.000
_cell.length_c   1.000
_cell.angle_alpha   90.00
_cell.angle_beta   90.00
_cell.angle_gamma   90.00
#
_symmetry.space_group_name_H-M   'P 1'
#
loop_
_entity.id
_entity.type
_entity.pdbx_description
1 polymer ?
#
loop_
_entity_poly.entity_id
_entity_poly.type
_entity_poly.pdbx_seq_one_letter_code
_entity_poly.pdbx_strand_id
1 'polypeptide(L)'
;MNCNECRYIMFDYIDNKLPVATKMEMETHLNQCAACAEKLARLNEEQLVEEETPLGLFWYLFKPSGGYKRSFFLGAVLTLVFVLYLMYSKLRGVF
;
A
#
# COMPACT_ATOMS: atom_id res chain seq x y z
N MET A 1 -8.34 26.09 15.76
CA MET A 1 -8.69 24.83 15.06
C MET A 1 -9.25 23.78 16.02
N ASN A 2 -10.25 23.01 15.57
CA ASN A 2 -10.84 21.88 16.32
C ASN A 2 -10.24 20.53 15.89
N CYS A 3 -10.37 19.49 16.72
CA CYS A 3 -9.84 18.14 16.40
C CYS A 3 -10.42 17.55 15.10
N ASN A 4 -11.68 17.86 14.77
CA ASN A 4 -12.31 17.37 13.54
C ASN A 4 -11.68 18.02 12.30
N GLU A 5 -11.49 19.33 12.35
CA GLU A 5 -10.85 20.12 11.30
C GLU A 5 -9.39 19.70 11.11
N CYS A 6 -8.66 19.51 12.22
CA CYS A 6 -7.31 18.95 12.22
C CYS A 6 -7.23 17.59 11.53
N ARG A 7 -8.26 16.73 11.64
CA ARG A 7 -8.30 15.42 10.96
C ARG A 7 -8.49 15.54 9.45
N TYR A 8 -9.25 16.53 8.98
CA TYR A 8 -9.48 16.73 7.55
C TYR A 8 -8.23 17.24 6.85
N ILE A 9 -7.54 18.21 7.47
CA ILE A 9 -6.34 18.82 6.88
C ILE A 9 -5.05 18.08 7.23
N MET A 10 -5.14 16.98 7.98
CA MET A 10 -3.99 16.22 8.47
C MET A 10 -3.13 15.65 7.35
N PHE A 11 -3.77 15.14 6.30
CA PHE A 11 -3.08 14.59 5.14
C PHE A 11 -2.40 15.70 4.32
N ASP A 12 -3.08 16.84 4.13
CA ASP A 12 -2.49 17.99 3.44
C ASP A 12 -1.31 18.61 4.20
N TYR A 13 -1.31 18.49 5.54
CA TYR A 13 -0.18 18.87 6.39
C TYR A 13 1.03 17.97 6.17
N ILE A 14 0.83 16.65 6.14
CA ILE A 14 1.90 15.68 5.88
C ILE A 14 2.47 15.88 4.47
N ASP A 15 1.60 16.10 3.48
CA ASP A 15 1.96 16.38 2.09
C ASP A 15 2.58 17.78 1.87
N ASN A 16 2.73 18.61 2.91
CA ASN A 16 3.17 20.00 2.83
C ASN A 16 2.37 20.87 1.82
N LYS A 17 1.09 20.56 1.61
CA LYS A 17 0.18 21.30 0.72
C LYS A 17 -0.59 22.42 1.43
N LEU A 18 -0.45 22.52 2.76
CA LEU A 18 -1.15 23.53 3.54
C LEU A 18 -0.54 24.93 3.44
N PRO A 19 -1.38 25.99 3.43
CA PRO A 19 -0.93 27.36 3.62
C PRO A 19 -0.21 27.54 4.96
N VAL A 20 0.78 28.46 5.00
CA VAL A 20 1.62 28.74 6.18
C VAL A 20 0.80 29.11 7.42
N ALA A 21 -0.25 29.92 7.25
CA ALA A 21 -1.12 30.33 8.36
C ALA A 21 -1.81 29.13 9.03
N THR A 22 -2.42 28.26 8.23
CA THR A 22 -3.05 27.00 8.68
C THR A 22 -2.04 26.01 9.26
N LYS A 23 -0.80 26.01 8.78
CA LYS A 23 0.28 25.17 9.35
C LYS A 23 0.58 25.56 10.79
N MET A 24 0.69 26.86 11.08
CA MET A 24 0.91 27.35 12.44
C MET A 24 -0.26 27.02 13.38
N GLU A 25 -1.50 27.17 12.91
CA GLU A 25 -2.68 26.78 13.68
C GLU A 25 -2.72 25.27 13.96
N MET A 26 -2.17 24.47 13.05
CA MET A 26 -2.05 23.04 13.24
C MET A 26 -0.96 22.65 14.23
N GLU A 27 0.23 23.26 14.15
CA GLU A 27 1.30 23.05 15.12
C GLU A 27 0.87 23.45 16.54
N THR A 28 0.15 24.57 16.68
CA THR A 28 -0.39 24.98 17.98
C THR A 28 -1.43 24.00 18.51
N HIS A 29 -2.31 23.46 17.66
CA HIS A 29 -3.27 22.45 18.06
C HIS A 29 -2.60 21.11 18.44
N LEU A 30 -1.59 20.68 17.68
CA LEU A 30 -0.83 19.44 17.96
C LEU A 30 -0.08 19.52 19.30
N ASN A 31 0.45 20.70 19.66
CA ASN A 31 1.08 20.93 20.95
C ASN A 31 0.08 20.89 22.12
N GLN A 32 -1.19 21.21 21.88
CA GLN A 32 -2.24 21.23 22.90
C GLN A 32 -3.02 19.90 22.99
N CYS A 33 -3.08 19.13 21.90
CA CYS A 33 -3.88 17.93 21.79
C CYS A 33 -3.01 16.68 21.53
N ALA A 34 -2.69 15.97 22.61
CA ALA A 34 -1.92 14.73 22.55
C ALA A 34 -2.56 13.66 21.63
N ALA A 35 -3.90 13.58 21.59
CA ALA A 35 -4.61 12.62 20.73
C ALA A 35 -4.40 12.90 19.23
N CYS A 36 -4.33 14.18 18.85
CA CYS A 36 -4.03 14.57 17.47
C CYS A 36 -2.55 14.35 17.15
N ALA A 37 -1.65 14.60 18.11
CA ALA A 37 -0.22 14.34 17.93
C ALA A 37 0.10 12.84 17.76
N GLU A 38 -0.49 11.97 18.58
CA GLU A 38 -0.34 10.51 18.46
C GLU A 38 -0.86 10.01 17.11
N LYS A 39 -2.00 10.54 16.67
CA LYS A 39 -2.56 10.19 15.36
C LYS A 39 -1.65 10.64 14.21
N LEU A 40 -1.00 11.79 14.33
CA LEU A 40 -0.02 12.26 13.33
C LEU A 40 1.20 11.33 13.28
N ALA A 41 1.71 10.92 14.44
CA ALA A 41 2.84 10.01 14.54
C ALA A 41 2.53 8.67 13.85
N ARG A 42 1.35 8.10 14.12
CA ARG A 42 0.90 6.87 13.46
C ARG A 42 0.80 6.99 11.94
N LEU A 43 0.28 8.10 11.44
CA LEU A 43 0.19 8.31 9.98
C LEU A 43 1.57 8.46 9.34
N ASN A 44 2.51 9.12 10.01
CA ASN A 44 3.90 9.21 9.53
C ASN A 44 4.59 7.84 9.54
N GLU A 45 4.37 7.01 10.57
CA GLU A 45 4.88 5.64 10.61
C GLU A 45 4.32 4.78 9.47
N GLU A 46 3.02 4.90 9.18
CA GLU A 46 2.38 4.19 8.05
C GLU A 46 2.96 4.62 6.70
N GLN A 47 3.28 5.92 6.51
CA GLN A 47 3.93 6.38 5.27
C GLN A 47 5.38 5.90 5.15
N LEU A 48 6.14 5.86 6.25
CA LEU A 48 7.50 5.31 6.23
C LEU A 48 7.52 3.82 5.89
N VAL A 49 6.54 3.05 6.36
CA VAL A 49 6.38 1.63 5.99
C VAL A 49 6.01 1.47 4.51
N GLU A 50 5.30 2.43 3.91
CA GLU A 50 4.97 2.41 2.49
C GLU A 50 6.19 2.79 1.61
N GLU A 51 7.01 3.73 2.07
CA GLU A 51 8.18 4.24 1.34
C GLU A 51 9.41 3.31 1.43
N GLU A 52 9.59 2.59 2.55
CA GLU A 52 10.68 1.61 2.74
C GLU A 52 10.43 0.23 2.11
N THR A 53 9.64 0.14 1.02
CA THR A 53 9.53 -1.11 0.26
C THR A 53 10.23 -1.06 -1.10
N PRO A 54 11.58 -1.00 -1.14
CA PRO A 54 12.29 -1.41 -2.32
C PRO A 54 12.14 -2.95 -2.43
N LEU A 55 11.71 -3.39 -3.61
CA LEU A 55 11.59 -4.78 -4.07
C LEU A 55 10.20 -5.43 -3.89
N GLY A 56 9.44 -5.32 -4.97
CA GLY A 56 9.28 -6.51 -5.78
C GLY A 56 7.84 -6.91 -6.07
N LEU A 57 7.61 -7.22 -7.35
CA LEU A 57 6.50 -7.96 -7.93
C LEU A 57 5.87 -9.02 -7.01
N PHE A 58 6.68 -9.59 -6.11
CA PHE A 58 6.30 -10.56 -5.08
C PHE A 58 5.23 -10.04 -4.10
N TRP A 59 5.26 -8.79 -3.65
CA TRP A 59 4.25 -8.30 -2.69
C TRP A 59 2.87 -8.06 -3.35
N TYR A 60 2.85 -7.66 -4.63
CA TYR A 60 1.62 -7.64 -5.43
C TYR A 60 1.01 -9.04 -5.62
N LEU A 61 1.82 -10.09 -5.54
CA LEU A 61 1.38 -11.48 -5.53
C LEU A 61 0.77 -11.90 -4.18
N PHE A 62 1.27 -11.35 -3.06
CA PHE A 62 0.88 -11.77 -1.70
C PHE A 62 -0.09 -10.84 -0.95
N LYS A 63 -0.38 -9.61 -1.40
CA LYS A 63 -1.39 -8.76 -0.74
C LYS A 63 -2.79 -9.41 -0.84
N PRO A 64 -3.47 -9.74 0.27
CA PRO A 64 -4.80 -10.33 0.28
C PRO A 64 -5.86 -9.23 0.14
N SER A 65 -5.83 -8.52 -0.99
CA SER A 65 -6.94 -7.65 -1.40
C SER A 65 -7.83 -8.45 -2.34
N GLY A 66 -9.03 -8.79 -1.85
CA GLY A 66 -9.95 -9.76 -2.46
C GLY A 66 -10.19 -9.58 -3.96
N GLY A 67 -10.31 -10.72 -4.65
CA GLY A 67 -10.79 -10.77 -6.01
C GLY A 67 -10.27 -11.99 -6.77
N TYR A 68 -11.17 -12.93 -7.05
CA TYR A 68 -11.11 -14.11 -7.93
C TYR A 68 -10.20 -14.01 -9.18
N LYS A 69 -9.88 -12.80 -9.65
CA LYS A 69 -9.04 -12.52 -10.82
C LYS A 69 -7.60 -13.02 -10.70
N ARG A 70 -6.97 -13.03 -9.51
CA ARG A 70 -5.57 -13.48 -9.36
C ARG A 70 -5.39 -14.99 -9.42
N SER A 71 -6.34 -15.76 -8.88
CA SER A 71 -6.36 -17.23 -9.00
C SER A 71 -6.44 -17.67 -10.46
N PHE A 72 -7.14 -16.88 -11.29
CA PHE A 72 -7.20 -17.11 -12.72
C PHE A 72 -5.85 -16.95 -13.41
N PHE A 73 -5.06 -15.92 -13.07
CA PHE A 73 -3.71 -15.74 -13.63
C PHE A 73 -2.73 -16.82 -13.20
N LEU A 74 -2.72 -17.20 -11.92
CA LEU A 74 -1.87 -18.31 -11.45
C LEU A 74 -2.25 -19.63 -12.11
N GLY A 75 -3.55 -19.92 -12.20
CA GLY A 75 -4.08 -21.09 -12.87
C GLY A 75 -3.71 -21.12 -14.35
N ALA A 76 -3.88 -20.00 -15.06
CA ALA A 76 -3.54 -19.89 -16.49
C ALA A 76 -2.05 -20.17 -16.74
N VAL A 77 -1.15 -19.59 -15.94
CA VAL A 77 0.30 -19.83 -16.07
C VAL A 77 0.65 -21.30 -15.79
N LEU A 78 0.08 -21.91 -14.74
CA LEU A 78 0.31 -23.32 -14.43
C LEU A 78 -0.21 -24.24 -15.53
N THR A 79 -1.40 -23.97 -16.08
CA THR A 79 -1.94 -24.75 -17.20
C THR A 79 -1.09 -24.63 -18.46
N LEU A 80 -0.56 -23.44 -18.76
CA LEU A 80 0.31 -23.22 -19.92
C LEU A 80 1.62 -24.00 -19.77
N VAL A 81 2.24 -23.94 -18.59
CA VAL A 81 3.45 -24.72 -18.29
C VAL A 81 3.18 -26.22 -18.38
N PHE A 82 2.04 -26.69 -17.88
CA PHE A 82 1.64 -28.09 -17.95
C PHE A 82 1.42 -28.56 -19.40
N VAL A 83 0.77 -27.75 -20.24
CA VAL A 83 0.59 -28.05 -21.67
C VAL A 83 1.93 -28.09 -22.40
N LEU A 84 2.81 -27.12 -22.16
CA LEU A 84 4.16 -27.12 -22.73
C LEU A 84 4.96 -28.35 -22.29
N TYR A 85 4.83 -28.76 -21.03
CA TYR A 85 5.44 -29.97 -20.51
C TYR A 85 4.91 -31.22 -21.22
N LEU A 86 3.60 -31.34 -21.41
CA LEU A 86 3.02 -32.47 -22.15
C LEU A 86 3.47 -32.50 -23.61
N MET A 87 3.52 -31.36 -24.29
CA MET A 87 4.05 -31.27 -25.66
C MET A 87 5.52 -31.68 -25.72
N TYR A 88 6.34 -31.20 -24.78
CA TYR A 88 7.74 -31.58 -24.67
C TYR A 88 7.92 -33.09 -24.41
N SER A 89 7.08 -33.66 -23.54
CA SER A 89 7.08 -35.10 -23.22
C SER A 89 6.74 -35.96 -24.44
N LYS A 90 5.76 -35.53 -25.25
CA LYS A 90 5.38 -36.18 -26.51
C LYS A 90 6.47 -36.09 -27.57
N LEU A 91 7.13 -34.93 -27.70
CA LEU A 91 8.26 -34.75 -28.61
C LEU A 91 9.47 -35.61 -28.24
N ARG A 92 9.66 -35.88 -26.95
CA ARG A 92 10.76 -36.72 -26.45
C ARG A 92 10.46 -38.23 -26.49
N GLY A 93 9.27 -38.63 -26.93
CA GLY A 93 8.88 -40.04 -27.04
C GLY A 93 8.76 -40.76 -25.70
N VAL A 94 8.56 -40.04 -24.60
CA VAL A 94 8.44 -40.61 -23.24
C VAL A 94 7.01 -41.13 -22.96
N PHE A 95 6.11 -41.06 -23.95
CA PHE A 95 4.73 -41.58 -23.90
C PHE A 95 4.22 -42.12 -25.23
#